data_AF-A0A1G8LHV4-F1
#
_entry.id   AF-A0A1G8LHV4-F1
#
_cell.length_a   1.000
_cell.length_b   1.000
_cell.length_c   1.000
_cell.angle_alpha   90.00
_cell.angle_beta   90.00
_cell.angle_gamma   90.00
#
_symmetry.space_group_name_H-M   'P 1'
#
loop_
_entity.id
_entity.type
_entity.pdbx_description
1 polymer ?
#
loop_
_entity_poly.entity_id
_entity_poly.type
_entity_poly.pdbx_seq_one_letter_code
_entity_poly.pdbx_strand_id
1 'polypeptide(L)'
;MNYTIPLDAERGSIIKNEAYYVTAFKKFPNKYSGAAFDETTIVDPMIKITKTGDELSKIGDETTYSFEVENIGDLPLEKVKIYDSTFDFDLTSLFLKTTLGVGEKEKVTKSFLIPEEAEDPFLNSVTATY
;
A
#
# COMPACT_ATOMS: atom_id res chain seq x y z
N MET A 1 -7.63 -24.15 -18.27
CA MET A 1 -7.88 -22.78 -18.77
C MET A 1 -7.48 -21.86 -17.64
N ASN A 2 -6.52 -20.96 -17.87
CA ASN A 2 -6.12 -20.01 -16.84
C ASN A 2 -7.06 -18.81 -16.95
N TYR A 3 -7.77 -18.49 -15.86
CA TYR A 3 -8.55 -17.27 -15.77
C TYR A 3 -7.64 -16.14 -15.29
N THR A 4 -7.56 -15.06 -16.06
CA THR A 4 -6.81 -13.85 -15.68
C THR A 4 -7.80 -12.82 -15.17
N ILE A 5 -7.51 -12.24 -14.01
CA ILE A 5 -8.32 -11.19 -13.41
C ILE A 5 -8.35 -9.97 -14.35
N PRO A 6 -9.53 -9.42 -14.69
CA PRO A 6 -9.63 -8.20 -15.49
C PRO A 6 -8.91 -7.03 -14.81
N LEU A 7 -8.19 -6.23 -15.60
CA LEU A 7 -7.38 -5.10 -15.10
C LEU A 7 -8.23 -3.99 -14.44
N ASP A 8 -9.53 -3.96 -14.75
CA ASP A 8 -10.52 -2.98 -14.30
C ASP A 8 -11.39 -3.47 -13.14
N ALA A 9 -11.09 -4.65 -12.57
CA ALA A 9 -11.89 -5.18 -11.49
C ALA A 9 -11.73 -4.32 -10.22
N GLU A 10 -12.85 -3.82 -9.70
CA GLU A 10 -12.85 -2.86 -8.59
C GLU A 10 -12.30 -3.47 -7.29
N ARG A 11 -11.68 -2.63 -6.46
CA ARG A 11 -11.19 -3.00 -5.12
C ARG A 11 -12.28 -3.72 -4.32
N GLY A 12 -11.95 -4.89 -3.75
CA GLY A 12 -12.89 -5.70 -2.98
C GLY A 12 -13.86 -6.54 -3.82
N SER A 13 -13.72 -6.58 -5.14
CA SER A 13 -14.50 -7.48 -5.99
C SER A 13 -14.22 -8.94 -5.66
N ILE A 14 -15.26 -9.76 -5.68
CA ILE A 14 -15.17 -11.22 -5.55
C ILE A 14 -15.37 -11.83 -6.94
N ILE A 15 -14.36 -12.55 -7.41
CA ILE A 15 -14.44 -13.34 -8.63
C ILE A 15 -14.93 -14.72 -8.25
N LYS A 16 -16.17 -15.04 -8.62
CA LYS A 16 -16.74 -16.37 -8.43
C LYS A 16 -16.54 -17.19 -9.71
N ASN A 17 -15.76 -18.26 -9.61
CA ASN A 17 -15.66 -19.27 -10.66
C ASN A 17 -16.61 -20.43 -10.34
N GLU A 18 -17.60 -20.67 -11.18
CA GLU A 18 -18.64 -21.69 -10.95
C GLU A 18 -18.68 -22.72 -12.08
N ALA A 19 -18.53 -23.99 -11.74
CA ALA A 19 -18.68 -25.11 -12.65
C ALA A 19 -19.99 -25.84 -12.36
N TYR A 20 -20.77 -26.12 -13.41
CA TYR A 20 -22.02 -26.87 -13.30
C TYR A 20 -21.99 -28.10 -14.21
N TYR A 21 -22.67 -29.16 -13.78
CA TYR A 21 -22.98 -30.28 -14.65
C TYR A 21 -24.49 -30.51 -14.65
N VAL A 22 -24.99 -30.99 -15.80
CA VAL A 22 -26.35 -31.49 -15.94
C VAL A 22 -26.26 -32.85 -16.62
N THR A 23 -26.87 -33.86 -16.02
CA THR A 23 -26.91 -35.21 -16.55
C THR A 23 -28.34 -35.76 -16.54
N ALA A 24 -28.63 -36.66 -17.46
CA ALA A 24 -29.91 -37.35 -17.56
C ALA A 24 -29.67 -38.80 -17.98
N PHE A 25 -30.38 -39.73 -17.37
CA PHE A 25 -30.26 -41.15 -17.69
C PHE A 25 -31.29 -41.53 -18.75
N LYS A 26 -30.86 -42.24 -19.82
CA LYS A 26 -31.65 -42.52 -21.04
C LYS A 26 -33.02 -43.21 -20.81
N LYS A 27 -33.28 -43.74 -19.61
CA LYS A 27 -34.51 -44.44 -19.23
C LYS A 27 -35.31 -43.73 -18.13
N PHE A 28 -34.87 -42.56 -17.67
CA PHE A 28 -35.53 -41.79 -16.62
C PHE A 28 -35.77 -40.35 -17.11
N PRO A 29 -36.97 -39.78 -16.88
CA PRO A 29 -37.27 -38.40 -17.29
C PRO A 29 -36.54 -37.35 -16.44
N ASN A 30 -35.99 -37.76 -15.29
CA ASN A 30 -35.36 -36.86 -14.34
C ASN A 30 -33.99 -36.36 -14.84
N LYS A 31 -33.76 -35.05 -14.69
CA LYS A 31 -32.46 -34.42 -14.85
C LYS A 31 -31.83 -34.19 -13.48
N TYR A 32 -30.53 -34.41 -13.40
CA TYR A 32 -29.73 -34.16 -12.22
C TYR A 32 -28.73 -33.07 -12.54
N SER A 33 -28.54 -32.15 -11.62
CA SER A 33 -27.55 -31.10 -11.74
C SER A 33 -26.83 -30.90 -10.42
N GLY A 34 -25.56 -30.51 -10.52
CA GLY A 34 -24.78 -30.05 -9.38
C GLY A 34 -23.89 -28.91 -9.83
N ALA A 35 -23.53 -28.05 -8.88
CA ALA A 35 -22.60 -26.97 -9.08
C ALA A 35 -21.53 -27.01 -7.98
N ALA A 36 -20.33 -26.57 -8.33
CA ALA A 36 -19.25 -26.26 -7.41
C ALA A 36 -18.68 -24.91 -7.79
N PHE A 37 -18.34 -24.08 -6.81
CA PHE A 37 -17.75 -22.78 -7.06
C PHE A 37 -16.56 -22.54 -6.13
N ASP A 38 -15.70 -21.62 -6.58
CA ASP A 38 -14.59 -21.07 -5.80
C ASP A 38 -14.55 -19.55 -5.97
N GLU A 39 -14.07 -18.85 -4.96
CA GLU A 39 -14.08 -17.38 -4.89
C GLU A 39 -12.67 -16.84 -4.71
N THR A 40 -12.35 -15.76 -5.44
CA THR A 40 -11.08 -15.03 -5.29
C THR A 40 -11.38 -13.56 -5.06
N THR A 41 -10.90 -13.03 -3.94
CA THR A 41 -11.02 -11.60 -3.61
C THR A 41 -9.88 -10.81 -4.23
N ILE A 42 -10.22 -9.68 -4.83
CA ILE A 42 -9.24 -8.73 -5.35
C ILE A 42 -8.85 -7.76 -4.24
N VAL A 43 -7.55 -7.69 -3.98
CA VAL A 43 -6.92 -6.82 -3.00
C VAL A 43 -6.12 -5.72 -3.70
N ASP A 44 -6.07 -4.55 -3.07
CA ASP A 44 -5.37 -3.34 -3.53
C ASP A 44 -4.52 -2.76 -2.38
N PRO A 45 -3.26 -3.23 -2.24
CA PRO A 45 -2.30 -2.66 -1.29
C PRO A 45 -1.91 -1.24 -1.70
N MET A 46 -2.12 -0.28 -0.81
CA MET A 46 -1.87 1.13 -1.11
C MET A 46 -1.32 1.85 0.11
N ILE A 47 -0.31 2.70 -0.12
CA ILE A 47 0.38 3.46 0.92
C ILE A 47 0.34 4.94 0.58
N LYS A 48 0.22 5.77 1.61
CA LYS A 48 0.35 7.22 1.52
C LYS A 48 1.44 7.70 2.44
N ILE A 49 2.29 8.60 1.94
CA ILE A 49 3.34 9.23 2.72
C ILE A 49 3.10 10.73 2.68
N THR A 50 3.08 11.37 3.85
CA THR A 50 2.97 12.82 3.98
C THR A 50 4.21 13.34 4.68
N LYS A 51 4.84 14.35 4.07
CA LYS A 51 6.03 15.00 4.60
C LYS A 51 5.77 16.49 4.75
N THR A 52 6.04 17.02 5.93
CA THR A 52 5.86 18.43 6.25
C THR A 52 7.10 18.95 6.96
N GLY A 53 7.61 20.11 6.58
CA GLY A 53 8.67 20.83 7.29
C GLY A 53 8.28 22.28 7.47
N ASP A 54 9.14 23.06 8.11
CA ASP A 54 8.91 24.50 8.28
C ASP A 54 8.92 25.22 6.92
N GLU A 55 8.02 26.19 6.75
CA GLU A 55 7.86 26.94 5.48
C GLU A 55 9.05 27.87 5.19
N LEU A 56 9.80 28.25 6.23
CA LEU A 56 10.94 29.15 6.14
C LEU A 56 12.08 28.62 7.02
N SER A 57 13.27 28.52 6.44
CA SER A 57 14.51 28.20 7.14
C SER A 57 15.70 28.83 6.41
N LYS A 58 16.86 28.89 7.06
CA LYS A 58 18.09 29.39 6.46
C LYS A 58 19.10 28.26 6.33
N ILE A 59 20.01 28.43 5.38
CA ILE A 59 21.22 27.60 5.28
C ILE A 59 21.92 27.57 6.65
N GLY A 60 22.24 26.36 7.12
CA GLY A 60 22.86 26.13 8.42
C GLY A 60 21.91 26.08 9.62
N ASP A 61 20.62 26.40 9.45
CA ASP A 61 19.62 26.24 10.52
C ASP A 61 19.12 24.79 10.58
N GLU A 62 18.80 24.32 11.77
CA GLU A 62 18.06 23.06 11.96
C GLU A 62 16.58 23.27 11.65
N THR A 63 16.04 22.42 10.79
CA THR A 63 14.62 22.41 10.43
C THR A 63 14.01 21.08 10.84
N THR A 64 12.87 21.10 11.53
CA THR A 64 12.18 19.87 11.93
C THR A 64 11.24 19.41 10.83
N TYR A 65 11.47 18.21 10.31
CA TYR A 65 10.58 17.54 9.38
C TYR A 65 9.75 16.49 10.08
N SER A 66 8.50 16.38 9.68
CA SER A 66 7.56 15.36 10.10
C SER A 66 7.24 14.46 8.93
N PHE A 67 7.25 13.15 9.19
CA PHE A 67 6.99 12.08 8.23
C PHE A 67 5.85 11.24 8.76
N GLU A 68 4.74 11.19 8.02
CA GLU A 68 3.58 10.35 8.32
C GLU A 68 3.42 9.31 7.22
N VAL A 69 3.34 8.03 7.60
CA VAL A 69 3.03 6.93 6.68
C VAL A 69 1.69 6.33 7.08
N GLU A 70 0.80 6.15 6.12
CA GLU A 70 -0.56 5.66 6.29
C GLU A 70 -0.84 4.51 5.31
N ASN A 71 -1.38 3.40 5.82
CA ASN A 71 -1.89 2.32 5.00
C ASN A 71 -3.35 2.62 4.59
N ILE A 72 -3.54 2.98 3.32
CA ILE A 72 -4.86 3.27 2.73
C ILE A 72 -5.37 2.11 1.86
N GLY A 73 -4.60 1.03 1.77
CA GLY A 73 -4.96 -0.22 1.09
C GLY A 73 -5.91 -1.08 1.91
N ASP A 74 -6.15 -2.31 1.44
CA ASP A 74 -7.03 -3.30 2.08
C ASP A 74 -6.29 -4.48 2.72
N LEU A 75 -4.96 -4.47 2.65
CA LEU A 75 -4.11 -5.45 3.31
C LEU A 75 -3.16 -4.78 4.30
N PRO A 76 -2.82 -5.47 5.41
CA PRO A 76 -1.71 -5.05 6.26
C PRO A 76 -0.42 -4.94 5.45
N LEU A 77 0.32 -3.86 5.67
CA LEU A 77 1.60 -3.60 5.02
C LEU A 77 2.76 -3.94 5.96
N GLU A 78 3.81 -4.60 5.46
CA GLU A 78 4.99 -4.97 6.24
C GLU A 78 6.14 -4.01 5.96
N LYS A 79 6.58 -3.24 6.95
CA LYS A 79 7.59 -2.21 6.73
C LYS A 79 8.93 -2.81 6.31
N VAL A 80 9.41 -2.43 5.12
CA VAL A 80 10.73 -2.82 4.59
C VAL A 80 11.76 -1.72 4.83
N LYS A 81 11.48 -0.48 4.38
CA LYS A 81 12.42 0.65 4.48
C LYS A 81 11.70 1.99 4.39
N ILE A 82 12.15 2.99 5.14
CA ILE A 82 11.72 4.39 4.99
C ILE A 82 12.97 5.26 4.87
N TYR A 83 13.07 6.00 3.77
CA TYR A 83 14.29 6.67 3.36
C TYR A 83 14.05 8.12 2.97
N ASP A 84 14.80 9.04 3.57
CA ASP A 84 14.86 10.43 3.12
C ASP A 84 15.97 10.56 2.08
N SER A 85 15.60 10.73 0.81
CA SER A 85 16.56 10.84 -0.29
C SER A 85 17.29 12.18 -0.33
N THR A 86 16.72 13.24 0.24
CA THR A 86 17.35 14.57 0.22
C THR A 86 18.47 14.65 1.24
N PHE A 87 18.29 14.01 2.40
CA PHE A 87 19.30 13.97 3.46
C PHE A 87 20.13 12.68 3.47
N ASP A 88 19.92 11.80 2.49
CA ASP A 88 20.56 10.48 2.40
C ASP A 88 20.45 9.69 3.72
N PHE A 89 19.26 9.73 4.36
CA PHE A 89 19.07 9.28 5.73
C PHE A 89 18.03 8.17 5.84
N ASP A 90 18.38 7.11 6.57
CA ASP A 90 17.47 6.00 6.86
C ASP A 90 16.60 6.30 8.09
N LEU A 91 15.30 6.49 7.85
CA LEU A 91 14.27 6.75 8.86
C LEU A 91 13.66 5.46 9.42
N THR A 92 13.98 4.29 8.87
CA THR A 92 13.30 3.01 9.16
C THR A 92 13.24 2.68 10.64
N SER A 93 14.30 2.99 11.39
CA SER A 93 14.41 2.73 12.83
C SER A 93 13.57 3.66 13.70
N LEU A 94 13.16 4.82 13.17
CA LEU A 94 12.32 5.79 13.90
C LEU A 94 10.86 5.35 13.92
N PHE A 95 10.43 4.60 12.91
CA PHE A 95 9.12 3.97 12.89
C PHE A 95 9.21 2.70 13.73
N LEU A 96 8.37 2.58 14.75
CA LEU A 96 8.37 1.44 15.68
C LEU A 96 7.46 0.33 15.19
N LYS A 97 6.41 0.64 14.41
CA LYS A 97 5.54 -0.40 13.87
C LYS A 97 6.25 -1.14 12.74
N THR A 98 6.33 -2.45 12.84
CA THR A 98 6.80 -3.34 11.75
C THR A 98 5.69 -3.63 10.75
N THR A 99 4.43 -3.49 11.17
CA THR A 99 3.25 -3.73 10.34
C THR A 99 2.29 -2.57 10.53
N LEU A 100 1.76 -2.05 9.43
CA LEU A 100 0.64 -1.11 9.44
C LEU A 100 -0.63 -1.86 9.05
N GLY A 101 -1.55 -2.01 10.01
CA GLY A 101 -2.89 -2.49 9.72
C GLY A 101 -3.64 -1.55 8.75
N VAL A 102 -4.74 -2.03 8.17
CA VAL A 102 -5.57 -1.22 7.27
C VAL A 102 -6.08 0.03 8.00
N GLY A 103 -5.84 1.21 7.43
CA GLY A 103 -6.18 2.50 8.02
C GLY A 103 -5.25 2.95 9.17
N GLU A 104 -4.25 2.15 9.51
CA GLU A 104 -3.25 2.57 10.49
C GLU A 104 -2.25 3.54 9.88
N LYS A 105 -1.76 4.43 10.73
CA LYS A 105 -0.68 5.36 10.40
C LYS A 105 0.32 5.49 11.53
N GLU A 106 1.53 5.86 11.17
CA GLU A 106 2.61 6.17 12.08
C GLU A 106 3.28 7.47 11.65
N LYS A 107 3.62 8.31 12.63
CA LYS A 107 4.20 9.62 12.41
C LYS A 107 5.47 9.76 13.24
N VAL A 108 6.54 10.21 12.60
CA VAL A 108 7.84 10.48 13.24
C VAL A 108 8.34 11.87 12.86
N THR A 109 9.16 12.46 13.72
CA THR A 109 9.79 13.75 13.48
C THR A 109 11.30 13.63 13.55
N LYS A 110 12.01 14.32 12.64
CA LYS A 110 13.46 14.36 12.60
C LYS A 110 13.92 15.74 12.16
N SER A 111 14.89 16.31 12.89
CA SER A 111 15.55 17.56 12.51
C SER A 111 16.73 17.27 11.59
N PHE A 112 16.89 18.13 10.58
CA PHE A 112 18.02 18.12 9.66
C PHE A 112 18.55 19.55 9.49
N LEU A 113 19.85 19.67 9.24
CA LEU A 113 20.51 20.94 8.90
C LEU A 113 20.34 21.22 7.41
N ILE A 114 19.95 22.44 7.05
CA ILE A 114 19.85 22.85 5.64
C ILE A 114 21.27 22.97 5.04
N PRO A 115 21.60 22.22 3.96
CA PRO A 115 22.93 22.22 3.37
C PRO A 115 23.35 23.59 2.84
N GLU A 116 24.66 23.86 2.81
CA GLU A 116 25.20 25.14 2.31
C GLU A 116 24.97 25.36 0.81
N GLU A 117 24.76 24.29 0.05
CA GLU A 117 24.49 24.32 -1.40
C GLU A 117 23.00 24.11 -1.74
N ALA A 118 22.09 24.32 -0.78
CA ALA A 118 20.65 24.18 -1.01
C ALA A 118 20.13 25.18 -2.05
N GLU A 119 19.50 24.68 -3.12
CA GLU A 119 18.75 25.51 -4.08
C GLU A 119 17.39 25.95 -3.49
N ASP A 120 16.87 27.11 -3.93
CA ASP A 120 15.56 27.64 -3.53
C ASP A 120 14.53 27.43 -4.66
N PRO A 121 13.41 26.71 -4.43
CA PRO A 121 12.96 26.11 -3.17
C PRO A 121 13.67 24.80 -2.82
N PHE A 122 14.03 24.64 -1.55
CA PHE A 122 14.67 23.42 -1.06
C PHE A 122 13.67 22.26 -1.03
N LEU A 123 13.80 21.35 -1.99
CA LEU A 123 12.90 20.21 -2.13
C LEU A 123 13.37 19.02 -1.28
N ASN A 124 12.51 18.60 -0.35
CA ASN A 124 12.78 17.47 0.53
C ASN A 124 11.95 16.23 0.15
N SER A 125 12.57 15.13 -0.27
CA SER A 125 11.92 13.93 -0.84
C SER A 125 12.09 12.69 0.06
N VAL A 126 11.00 11.95 0.31
CA VAL A 126 10.99 10.72 1.13
C VAL A 126 10.35 9.57 0.36
N THR A 127 10.90 8.38 0.52
CA THR A 127 10.41 7.14 -0.07
C THR A 127 10.18 6.10 1.03
N ALA A 128 9.04 5.43 1.02
CA ALA A 128 8.79 4.27 1.87
C ALA A 128 8.56 3.03 1.02
N THR A 129 9.00 1.89 1.55
CA THR A 129 8.89 0.56 0.96
C THR A 129 8.31 -0.35 2.03
N TYR A 130 7.21 -1.01 1.68
CA TYR A 130 6.48 -1.98 2.49
C TYR A 130 6.21 -3.23 1.65
#